data_AF-A0A496VTV0-F1
#
_entry.id   AF-A0A496VTV0-F1
#
_cell.length_a   1.000
_cell.length_b   1.000
_cell.length_c   1.000
_cell.angle_alpha   90.00
_cell.angle_beta   90.00
_cell.angle_gamma   90.00
#
_symmetry.space_group_name_H-M   'P 1'
#
loop_
_entity.id
_entity.type
_entity.pdbx_description
1 polymer ?
#
loop_
_entity_poly.entity_id
_entity_poly.type
_entity_poly.pdbx_seq_one_letter_code
_entity_poly.pdbx_strand_id
1 'polypeptide(L)'
;MNFAFDSRNCLIQTGSTVYRYDAENQRIGVDQTQYVVNSQPALSQVLVKEVNGVNTFYVYGLGLIGQEIGGEYTSYHFDLRGSTVALTNNQEI
;
A
#
# COMPACT_ATOMS: atom_id res chain seq x y z
N MET A 1 -24.02 -7.69 4.73
CA MET A 1 -22.55 -7.58 4.62
C MET A 1 -22.03 -7.39 6.03
N ASN A 2 -21.18 -8.30 6.52
CA ASN A 2 -20.73 -8.30 7.91
C ASN A 2 -19.26 -7.87 7.98
N PHE A 3 -18.94 -7.02 8.95
CA PHE A 3 -17.59 -6.55 9.21
C PHE A 3 -17.15 -7.09 10.57
N ALA A 4 -16.01 -7.77 10.61
CA ALA A 4 -15.42 -8.28 11.85
C ALA A 4 -14.19 -7.44 12.21
N PHE A 5 -14.12 -7.02 13.46
CA PHE A 5 -13.03 -6.21 13.99
C PHE A 5 -12.35 -6.94 15.16
N ASP A 6 -11.04 -6.72 15.33
CA ASP A 6 -10.33 -7.14 16.54
C ASP A 6 -10.61 -6.18 17.72
N SER A 7 -10.03 -6.47 18.89
CA SER A 7 -10.19 -5.63 20.10
C SER A 7 -9.52 -4.26 19.99
N ARG A 8 -8.69 -4.02 18.96
CA ARG A 8 -8.05 -2.74 18.65
C ARG A 8 -8.83 -1.94 17.60
N ASN A 9 -10.04 -2.38 17.26
CA ASN A 9 -10.90 -1.78 16.23
C ASN A 9 -10.27 -1.84 14.82
N CYS A 10 -9.44 -2.83 14.54
CA CYS A 10 -8.93 -3.11 13.20
C CYS A 10 -9.87 -4.07 12.47
N LEU A 11 -10.30 -3.69 11.26
CA LEU A 11 -11.10 -4.58 10.39
C LEU A 11 -10.24 -5.80 10.03
N ILE A 12 -10.62 -6.98 10.48
CA ILE A 12 -9.90 -8.25 10.25
C ILE A 12 -10.57 -9.12 9.18
N GLN A 13 -11.88 -8.95 8.92
CA GLN A 13 -12.57 -9.70 7.89
C GLN A 13 -13.84 -9.00 7.38
N THR A 14 -14.08 -9.06 6.07
CA THR A 14 -15.38 -8.76 5.46
C THR A 14 -15.59 -9.64 4.22
N GLY A 15 -16.73 -10.33 4.15
CA GLY A 15 -16.93 -11.37 3.14
C GLY A 15 -15.84 -12.43 3.20
N SER A 16 -15.17 -12.68 2.07
CA SER A 16 -14.02 -13.59 1.96
C SER A 16 -12.66 -12.91 2.17
N THR A 17 -12.61 -11.57 2.27
CA THR A 17 -11.35 -10.83 2.40
C THR A 17 -10.89 -10.82 3.85
N VAL A 18 -9.64 -11.23 4.07
CA VAL A 18 -8.98 -11.29 5.38
C VAL A 18 -7.86 -10.26 5.44
N TYR A 19 -7.83 -9.50 6.53
CA TYR A 19 -6.81 -8.48 6.80
C TYR A 19 -5.94 -8.93 7.97
N ARG A 20 -4.63 -8.68 7.87
CA ARG A 20 -3.65 -9.04 8.92
C ARG A 20 -2.91 -7.80 9.38
N TYR A 21 -2.69 -7.69 10.68
CA TYR A 21 -2.02 -6.57 11.33
C TYR A 21 -0.90 -7.07 12.23
N ASP A 22 0.16 -6.28 12.36
CA ASP A 22 1.24 -6.54 13.31
C ASP A 22 0.90 -6.05 14.74
N ALA A 23 1.87 -6.18 15.65
CA ALA A 23 1.76 -5.72 17.03
C ALA A 23 1.65 -4.19 17.14
N GLU A 24 2.19 -3.45 16.17
CA GLU A 24 2.15 -1.98 16.07
C GLU A 24 0.92 -1.46 15.33
N ASN A 25 -0.06 -2.33 15.11
CA ASN A 25 -1.34 -2.02 14.48
C ASN A 25 -1.24 -1.62 13.00
N GLN A 26 -0.12 -1.92 12.33
CA GLN A 26 0.04 -1.69 10.89
C GLN A 26 -0.57 -2.86 10.11
N ARG A 27 -1.26 -2.55 9.01
CA ARG A 27 -1.78 -3.59 8.11
C ARG A 27 -0.63 -4.17 7.30
N ILE A 28 -0.30 -5.44 7.56
CA ILE A 28 0.80 -6.16 6.90
C ILE A 28 0.32 -7.15 5.84
N GLY A 29 -0.99 -7.34 5.68
CA GLY A 29 -1.50 -8.12 4.56
C GLY A 29 -3.00 -8.07 4.34
N VAL A 30 -3.40 -8.38 3.10
CA VAL A 30 -4.78 -8.59 2.66
C VAL A 30 -4.79 -9.78 1.71
N ASP A 31 -5.48 -10.85 2.10
CA ASP A 31 -5.50 -12.12 1.35
C ASP A 31 -4.09 -12.61 1.01
N GLN A 32 -3.70 -12.68 -0.27
CA GLN A 32 -2.35 -13.06 -0.72
C GLN A 32 -1.37 -11.89 -0.78
N THR A 33 -1.83 -10.66 -0.57
CA THR A 33 -0.99 -9.46 -0.57
C THR A 33 -0.28 -9.31 0.77
N GLN A 34 1.03 -9.08 0.74
CA GLN A 34 1.84 -8.74 1.91
C GLN A 34 2.42 -7.33 1.78
N TYR A 35 2.60 -6.64 2.90
CA TYR A 35 3.15 -5.29 2.94
C TYR A 35 4.36 -5.18 3.87
N VAL A 36 5.38 -4.45 3.42
CA VAL A 36 6.42 -3.90 4.29
C VAL A 36 6.07 -2.45 4.57
N VAL A 37 5.92 -2.10 5.85
CA VAL A 37 5.46 -0.77 6.27
C VAL A 37 6.57 -0.06 7.06
N ASN A 38 6.84 1.19 6.71
CA ASN A 38 7.65 2.11 7.49
C ASN A 38 6.73 3.00 8.34
N SER A 39 6.75 2.79 9.65
CA SER A 39 5.93 3.49 10.65
C SER A 39 6.63 4.71 11.26
N GLN A 40 7.87 5.02 10.87
CA GLN A 40 8.66 6.12 11.47
C GLN A 40 8.16 7.54 11.09
N PRO A 41 7.72 7.81 9.84
CA PRO A 41 7.20 9.12 9.47
C PRO A 41 5.83 9.40 10.12
N ALA A 42 5.41 10.67 10.13
CA ALA A 42 4.11 11.08 10.69
C ALA A 42 2.91 10.35 10.07
N LEU A 43 3.02 9.93 8.80
CA LEU A 43 2.09 9.04 8.13
C LEU A 43 2.84 7.77 7.73
N SER A 44 2.33 6.61 8.14
CA SER A 44 2.91 5.32 7.75
C SER A 44 3.00 5.19 6.24
N GLN A 45 4.11 4.62 5.77
CA GLN A 45 4.41 4.43 4.35
C GLN A 45 4.47 2.93 4.04
N VAL A 46 3.79 2.48 2.99
CA VAL A 46 3.98 1.11 2.48
C VAL A 46 5.19 1.15 1.57
N LEU A 47 6.29 0.51 1.94
CA LEU A 47 7.51 0.49 1.14
C LEU A 47 7.46 -0.58 0.03
N VAL A 48 6.90 -1.74 0.36
CA VAL A 48 6.79 -2.88 -0.57
C VAL A 48 5.41 -3.47 -0.48
N LYS A 49 4.83 -3.79 -1.63
CA LYS A 49 3.68 -4.67 -1.77
C LYS A 49 4.12 -5.92 -2.53
N GLU A 50 3.98 -7.09 -1.92
CA GLU A 50 4.19 -8.37 -2.60
C GLU A 50 2.83 -9.00 -2.93
N VAL A 51 2.67 -9.49 -4.16
CA VAL A 51 1.56 -10.35 -4.56
C VAL A 51 2.10 -11.52 -5.35
N ASN A 52 1.95 -12.74 -4.84
CA ASN A 52 2.38 -13.97 -5.51
C ASN A 52 3.85 -13.93 -5.99
N GLY A 53 4.75 -13.40 -5.15
CA GLY A 53 6.17 -13.27 -5.46
C GLY A 53 6.56 -12.10 -6.37
N VAL A 54 5.60 -11.27 -6.81
CA VAL A 54 5.88 -10.03 -7.54
C VAL A 54 5.89 -8.86 -6.57
N ASN A 55 7.00 -8.14 -6.52
CA ASN A 55 7.17 -6.95 -5.70
C ASN A 55 6.83 -5.68 -6.47
N THR A 56 6.09 -4.81 -5.80
CA THR A 56 5.95 -3.39 -6.13
C THR A 56 6.69 -2.60 -5.06
N PHE A 57 7.68 -1.82 -5.47
CA PHE A 57 8.43 -0.94 -4.58
C PHE A 57 7.86 0.47 -4.68
N TYR A 58 7.42 1.03 -3.56
CA TYR A 58 6.89 2.40 -3.51
C TYR A 58 7.99 3.37 -3.11
N VAL A 59 8.15 4.44 -3.89
CA VAL A 59 9.20 5.44 -3.71
C VAL A 59 8.61 6.70 -3.10
N TYR A 60 9.23 7.17 -2.02
CA TYR A 60 8.78 8.33 -1.26
C TYR A 60 9.81 9.47 -1.30
N GLY A 61 9.33 10.70 -1.46
CA GLY A 61 10.02 11.95 -1.16
C GLY A 61 9.37 12.61 0.06
N LEU A 62 8.78 13.79 -0.12
CA LEU A 62 7.88 14.38 0.89
C LEU A 62 6.56 13.58 1.06
N GLY A 63 6.19 12.82 0.03
CA GLY A 63 5.07 11.89 -0.01
C GLY A 63 5.35 10.79 -1.03
N LEU A 64 4.36 9.96 -1.34
CA LEU A 64 4.49 8.95 -2.41
C LEU A 64 4.74 9.68 -3.75
N ILE A 65 5.78 9.30 -4.48
CA ILE A 65 6.10 9.92 -5.78
C ILE A 65 6.07 8.92 -6.93
N GLY A 66 6.25 7.63 -6.64
CA GLY A 66 6.31 6.61 -7.67
C GLY A 66 6.17 5.20 -7.16
N GLN A 67 6.06 4.27 -8.09
CA GLN A 67 6.25 2.85 -7.86
C GLN A 67 7.14 2.25 -8.95
N GLU A 68 7.85 1.19 -8.59
CA GLU A 68 8.64 0.38 -9.51
C GLU A 68 8.18 -1.08 -9.44
N ILE A 69 8.01 -1.71 -10.61
CA ILE A 69 7.69 -3.14 -10.76
C ILE A 69 8.53 -3.72 -11.90
N GLY A 70 9.46 -4.63 -11.60
CA GLY A 70 10.23 -5.34 -12.61
C GLY A 70 11.11 -4.44 -13.49
N GLY A 71 11.60 -3.33 -12.94
CA GLY A 71 12.39 -2.31 -13.63
C GLY A 71 11.57 -1.15 -14.21
N GLU A 72 10.24 -1.28 -14.27
CA GLU A 72 9.36 -0.26 -14.85
C GLU A 72 8.88 0.73 -13.79
N TYR A 73 9.16 2.01 -14.00
CA TYR A 73 8.78 3.08 -13.08
C TYR A 73 7.50 3.80 -13.53
N THR A 74 6.60 4.03 -12.57
CA THR A 74 5.39 4.84 -12.74
C THR A 74 5.36 5.95 -11.71
N SER A 75 5.14 7.19 -12.15
CA SER A 75 4.98 8.36 -11.28
C SER A 75 3.52 8.58 -10.88
N TYR A 76 3.28 8.99 -9.63
CA TYR A 76 1.95 9.37 -9.14
C TYR A 76 1.71 10.88 -9.24
N HIS A 77 0.52 11.27 -9.71
CA HIS A 77 0.04 12.65 -9.68
C HIS A 77 -1.16 12.78 -8.77
N PHE A 78 -1.21 13.82 -7.96
CA PHE A 78 -2.22 13.99 -6.92
C PHE A 78 -3.04 15.26 -7.10
N ASP A 79 -4.28 15.23 -6.62
CA ASP A 79 -5.03 16.46 -6.34
C ASP A 79 -4.51 17.15 -5.06
N LEU A 80 -5.07 18.33 -4.75
CA LEU A 80 -4.71 19.13 -3.57
C LEU A 80 -4.96 18.43 -2.21
N ARG A 81 -5.70 17.32 -2.20
CA ARG A 81 -6.01 16.53 -0.99
C ARG A 81 -5.09 15.32 -0.84
N GLY A 82 -4.23 15.05 -1.83
CA GLY A 82 -3.37 13.87 -1.86
C GLY A 82 -4.04 12.63 -2.46
N SER A 83 -5.18 12.76 -3.16
CA SER A 83 -5.76 11.65 -3.92
C SER A 83 -5.04 11.49 -5.25
N THR A 84 -4.63 10.26 -5.62
CA THR A 84 -4.06 10.01 -6.94
C THR A 84 -5.10 10.29 -8.02
N VAL A 85 -4.74 11.13 -9.00
CA VAL A 85 -5.60 11.49 -10.15
C VAL A 85 -5.02 11.07 -11.49
N ALA A 86 -3.71 10.82 -11.57
CA ALA A 86 -3.07 10.27 -12.76
C ALA A 86 -1.83 9.44 -12.41
N LEU A 87 -1.43 8.59 -13.35
CA LEU A 87 -0.19 7.81 -13.34
C LEU A 87 0.53 8.06 -14.68
N THR A 88 1.84 8.22 -14.65
CA THR A 88 2.67 8.34 -15.88
C THR A 88 3.79 7.33 -15.84
N ASN A 89 3.93 6.53 -16.89
CA ASN A 89 5.07 5.64 -17.11
C ASN A 89 6.01 6.24 -18.16
N ASN A 90 7.21 5.67 -18.26
CA ASN A 90 8.17 6.01 -19.31
C ASN A 90 7.92 5.15 -20.54
N GLN A 91 6.80 5.33 -21.23
CA GLN A 91 6.71 4.88 -22.62
C GLN A 91 7.34 5.95 -23.51
N GLU A 92 8.57 5.71 -23.98
CA GLU A 92 9.09 6.44 -25.13
C GLU A 92 8.17 6.17 -26.33
N ILE A 93 7.79 7.25 -27.03
CA ILE A 93 7.02 7.19 -28.29
C ILE A 93 7.98 6.83 -29.43
#